data_AF-A0A1A2PVR7-F1
#
_entry.id   AF-A0A1A2PVR7-F1
#
_cell.length_a   1.000
_cell.length_b   1.000
_cell.length_c   1.000
_cell.angle_alpha   90.00
_cell.angle_beta   90.00
_cell.angle_gamma   90.00
#
_symmetry.space_group_name_H-M   'P 1'
#
loop_
_entity.id
_entity.type
_entity.pdbx_description
1 polymer ?
#
loop_
_entity_poly.entity_id
_entity_poly.type
_entity_poly.pdbx_seq_one_letter_code
_entity_poly.pdbx_strand_id
1 'polypeptide(L)'
;MPQTGHTNVVVPPGQARTFRNDGSYIITGGLGGIGLFLAERMAAAGCGRIVLSSRSRPDAKALETIELIRAMGTDIEVECGDIAEDGTATRLVRAATATGLPLRGVLHAAAVFENAMLATMSDELVNRNWAPKVFGAWNLHQATAHLHLDWFCVFSSAVGLVGSPGQTAYAAANSWLDAFARWRRARGLPATAIGWALWAEVGRAAEVRSETGEEVTPGQDGEGTAIAHWRDTAFTAEEGAYAFQALLRHDRPYAGYAKLTGTPWFAAYAQRSRFAELFRSRSQSPKGAGELVAELHALPREDWPARLRRMVSDAVSLILRRTIDPDHPLSEYGLDSMGNLELRTRIEAETGVRVTTNDITTIRGLAGLLCETLSATADLDAGANVPKGAGCS
;
A
#
# COMPACT_ATOMS: atom_id res chain seq x y z
N MET A 1 -36.49 39.02 16.84
CA MET A 1 -35.78 38.16 15.87
C MET A 1 -34.33 38.05 16.29
N PRO A 2 -33.70 36.87 16.23
CA PRO A 2 -32.26 36.77 16.45
C PRO A 2 -31.54 37.61 15.39
N GLN A 3 -30.67 38.54 15.80
CA GLN A 3 -29.85 39.34 14.86
C GLN A 3 -28.63 38.57 14.34
N THR A 4 -28.33 37.42 14.94
CA THR A 4 -27.24 36.52 14.56
C THR A 4 -27.69 35.06 14.72
N GLY A 5 -27.13 34.18 13.91
CA GLY A 5 -27.39 32.74 13.94
C GLY A 5 -26.41 31.99 13.05
N HIS A 6 -26.25 30.70 13.30
CA HIS A 6 -25.47 29.80 12.47
C HIS A 6 -26.41 28.82 11.77
N THR A 7 -26.18 28.58 10.48
CA THR A 7 -26.88 27.54 9.70
C THR A 7 -25.84 26.61 9.11
N ASN A 8 -26.06 25.31 9.27
CA ASN A 8 -25.25 24.30 8.62
C ASN A 8 -25.79 24.08 7.20
N VAL A 9 -24.96 24.33 6.20
CA VAL A 9 -25.30 24.10 4.79
C VAL A 9 -24.47 22.93 4.28
N VAL A 10 -25.12 21.96 3.64
CA VAL A 10 -24.41 20.86 2.98
C VAL A 10 -23.83 21.39 1.68
N VAL A 11 -22.50 21.42 1.60
CA VAL A 11 -21.77 21.83 0.40
C VAL A 11 -21.42 20.57 -0.39
N PRO A 12 -21.70 20.51 -1.71
CA PRO A 12 -21.23 19.41 -2.54
C PRO A 12 -19.69 19.30 -2.47
N PRO A 13 -19.11 18.08 -2.44
CA PRO A 13 -17.66 17.91 -2.31
C PRO A 13 -16.84 18.74 -3.31
N GLY A 14 -17.27 18.84 -4.56
CA GLY A 14 -16.59 19.64 -5.59
C GLY A 14 -16.50 21.15 -5.31
N GLN A 15 -17.30 21.66 -4.39
CA GLN A 15 -17.31 23.08 -3.97
C GLN A 15 -16.63 23.29 -2.61
N ALA A 16 -16.23 22.23 -1.90
CA ALA A 16 -15.51 22.33 -0.64
C ALA A 16 -14.07 22.82 -0.87
N ARG A 17 -13.73 23.93 -0.21
CA ARG A 17 -12.38 24.49 -0.19
C ARG A 17 -11.57 23.85 0.92
N THR A 18 -10.65 22.95 0.56
CA THR A 18 -9.74 22.29 1.50
C THR A 18 -8.54 23.16 1.85
N PHE A 19 -8.09 23.99 0.91
CA PHE A 19 -6.92 24.85 1.01
C PHE A 19 -7.35 26.30 0.82
N ARG A 20 -6.85 27.16 1.69
CA ARG A 20 -7.28 28.54 1.83
C ARG A 20 -6.09 29.44 2.14
N ASN A 21 -6.12 30.64 1.59
CA ASN A 21 -5.09 31.66 1.77
C ASN A 21 -5.18 32.35 3.15
N ASP A 22 -6.34 32.28 3.79
CA ASP A 22 -6.61 32.79 5.14
C ASP A 22 -6.43 31.72 6.23
N GLY A 23 -5.65 30.67 5.95
CA GLY A 23 -5.42 29.55 6.88
C GLY A 23 -3.98 29.06 6.87
N SER A 24 -3.58 28.50 8.01
CA SER A 24 -2.32 27.78 8.16
C SER A 24 -2.53 26.27 8.28
N TYR A 25 -1.48 25.51 7.93
CA TYR A 25 -1.52 24.05 7.85
C TYR A 25 -0.25 23.43 8.44
N ILE A 26 -0.38 22.32 9.16
CA ILE A 26 0.75 21.54 9.68
C ILE A 26 0.91 20.27 8.85
N ILE A 27 2.13 19.95 8.45
CA ILE A 27 2.47 18.69 7.77
C ILE A 27 3.62 18.00 8.52
N THR A 28 3.33 16.92 9.24
CA THR A 28 4.39 16.11 9.89
C THR A 28 4.91 15.05 8.93
N GLY A 29 6.21 14.73 9.01
CA GLY A 29 6.87 14.05 7.91
C GLY A 29 7.01 14.96 6.68
N GLY A 30 6.94 16.28 6.90
CA GLY A 30 6.83 17.30 5.85
C GLY A 30 8.09 17.47 4.99
N LEU A 31 9.24 16.96 5.45
CA LEU A 31 10.47 16.91 4.65
C LEU A 31 10.70 15.55 3.99
N GLY A 32 9.85 14.55 4.27
CA GLY A 32 9.83 13.32 3.48
C GLY A 32 9.22 13.61 2.11
N GLY A 33 9.56 12.82 1.08
CA GLY A 33 9.17 13.18 -0.29
C GLY A 33 7.65 13.36 -0.50
N ILE A 34 6.79 12.61 0.21
CA ILE A 34 5.33 12.72 0.07
C ILE A 34 4.86 14.00 0.77
N GLY A 35 5.35 14.26 1.99
CA GLY A 35 4.99 15.45 2.76
C GLY A 35 5.40 16.73 2.03
N LEU A 36 6.61 16.77 1.48
CA LEU A 36 7.13 17.94 0.78
C LEU A 36 6.43 18.17 -0.55
N PHE A 37 6.19 17.11 -1.32
CA PHE A 37 5.41 17.18 -2.56
C PHE A 37 3.99 17.69 -2.30
N LEU A 38 3.32 17.16 -1.27
CA LEU A 38 1.98 17.63 -0.90
C LEU A 38 2.00 19.08 -0.40
N ALA A 39 3.04 19.51 0.31
CA ALA A 39 3.22 20.91 0.70
C ALA A 39 3.27 21.83 -0.53
N GLU A 40 4.03 21.44 -1.56
CA GLU A 40 4.10 22.18 -2.82
C GLU A 40 2.75 22.25 -3.54
N ARG A 41 2.03 21.13 -3.65
CA ARG A 41 0.68 21.09 -4.25
C ARG A 41 -0.34 21.90 -3.45
N MET A 42 -0.24 21.89 -2.12
CA MET A 42 -1.06 22.70 -1.22
C MET A 42 -0.80 24.20 -1.40
N ALA A 43 0.48 24.59 -1.51
CA ALA A 43 0.89 25.96 -1.80
C ALA A 43 0.36 26.43 -3.17
N ALA A 44 0.52 25.62 -4.22
CA ALA A 44 -0.03 25.90 -5.56
C ALA A 44 -1.56 26.03 -5.56
N ALA A 45 -2.25 25.35 -4.64
CA ALA A 45 -3.69 25.45 -4.44
C ALA A 45 -4.12 26.65 -3.55
N GLY A 46 -3.17 27.49 -3.11
CA GLY A 46 -3.43 28.76 -2.44
C GLY A 46 -3.46 28.69 -0.91
N CYS A 47 -2.74 27.76 -0.28
CA CYS A 47 -2.53 27.79 1.17
C CYS A 47 -1.87 29.10 1.63
N GLY A 48 -2.29 29.63 2.78
CA GLY A 48 -1.70 30.84 3.36
C GLY A 48 -0.33 30.58 3.98
N ARG A 49 -0.29 29.71 5.01
CA ARG A 49 0.93 29.28 5.70
C ARG A 49 1.04 27.77 5.82
N ILE A 50 2.23 27.20 5.63
CA ILE A 50 2.52 25.78 5.84
C ILE A 50 3.66 25.62 6.84
N VAL A 51 3.46 24.80 7.86
CA VAL A 51 4.51 24.40 8.82
C VAL A 51 4.86 22.94 8.59
N LEU A 52 6.08 22.70 8.10
CA LEU A 52 6.62 21.37 7.92
C LEU A 52 7.29 20.90 9.22
N SER A 53 7.04 19.65 9.60
CA SER A 53 7.71 19.02 10.73
C SER A 53 8.47 17.78 10.30
N SER A 54 9.71 17.67 10.78
CA SER A 54 10.61 16.53 10.57
C SER A 54 11.60 16.45 11.74
N ARG A 55 12.21 15.28 11.94
CA ARG A 55 13.29 15.11 12.93
C ARG A 55 14.58 15.79 12.48
N SER A 56 14.81 15.81 11.17
CA SER A 56 16.03 16.35 10.54
C SER A 56 15.77 17.72 9.94
N ARG A 57 16.85 18.51 9.81
CA ARG A 57 16.84 19.75 9.02
C ARG A 57 16.64 19.45 7.52
N PRO A 58 16.11 20.40 6.74
CA PRO A 58 15.98 20.24 5.30
C PRO A 58 17.36 20.12 4.65
N ASP A 59 17.47 19.19 3.71
CA ASP A 59 18.63 19.07 2.82
C ASP A 59 18.53 20.08 1.66
N ALA A 60 19.53 20.08 0.76
CA ALA A 60 19.58 21.02 -0.36
C ALA A 60 18.33 20.94 -1.26
N LYS A 61 17.85 19.73 -1.57
CA LYS A 61 16.68 19.52 -2.42
C LYS A 61 15.41 20.01 -1.72
N ALA A 62 15.26 19.73 -0.43
CA ALA A 62 14.14 20.22 0.35
C ALA A 62 14.13 21.75 0.44
N LEU A 63 15.30 22.38 0.58
CA LEU A 63 15.44 23.84 0.57
C LEU A 63 15.00 24.44 -0.76
N GLU A 64 15.37 23.83 -1.91
CA GLU A 64 14.90 24.29 -3.22
C GLU A 64 13.37 24.29 -3.33
N THR A 65 12.70 23.22 -2.88
CA THR A 65 11.23 23.17 -2.87
C THR A 65 10.62 24.19 -1.89
N ILE A 66 11.24 24.41 -0.74
CA ILE A 66 10.79 25.42 0.23
C ILE A 66 10.87 26.83 -0.39
N GLU A 67 11.95 27.15 -1.10
CA GLU A 67 12.07 28.43 -1.81
C GLU A 67 11.05 28.57 -2.95
N LEU A 68 10.77 27.48 -3.68
CA LEU A 68 9.70 27.47 -4.67
C LEU A 68 8.33 27.76 -4.04
N ILE A 69 8.03 27.17 -2.87
CA ILE A 69 6.80 27.43 -2.12
C ILE A 69 6.70 28.90 -1.71
N ARG A 70 7.80 29.50 -1.23
CA ARG A 70 7.86 30.93 -0.91
C ARG A 70 7.61 31.79 -2.15
N ALA A 71 8.19 31.44 -3.28
CA ALA A 71 8.00 32.15 -4.55
C ALA A 71 6.55 32.09 -5.06
N MET A 72 5.79 31.04 -4.72
CA MET A 72 4.35 30.95 -4.98
C MET A 72 3.51 31.86 -4.07
N GLY A 73 4.11 32.50 -3.06
CA GLY A 73 3.44 33.40 -2.12
C GLY A 73 2.86 32.71 -0.89
N THR A 74 3.12 31.41 -0.71
CA THR A 74 2.78 30.69 0.52
C THR A 74 3.89 30.88 1.54
N ASP A 75 3.52 31.29 2.74
CA ASP A 75 4.43 31.41 3.86
C ASP A 75 4.78 30.00 4.39
N ILE A 76 6.05 29.71 4.64
CA ILE A 76 6.49 28.36 4.99
C ILE A 76 7.62 28.36 6.02
N GLU A 77 7.42 27.54 7.05
CA GLU A 77 8.37 27.32 8.15
C GLU A 77 8.64 25.83 8.35
N VAL A 78 9.86 25.51 8.79
CA VAL A 78 10.25 24.16 9.17
C VAL A 78 10.53 24.13 10.66
N GLU A 79 9.79 23.28 11.37
CA GLU A 79 9.93 23.06 12.80
C GLU A 79 10.47 21.64 13.05
N CYS A 80 11.72 21.58 13.50
CA CYS A 80 12.38 20.30 13.75
C CYS A 80 11.99 19.70 15.12
N GLY A 81 11.77 18.39 15.15
CA GLY A 81 11.51 17.64 16.37
C GLY A 81 10.87 16.29 16.09
N ASP A 82 10.95 15.38 17.04
CA ASP A 82 10.16 14.15 17.00
C ASP A 82 8.72 14.47 17.43
N ILE A 83 7.75 14.09 16.59
CA ILE A 83 6.33 14.33 16.87
C ILE A 83 5.81 13.49 18.04
N ALA A 84 6.49 12.39 18.36
CA ALA A 84 6.18 11.57 19.53
C ALA A 84 6.65 12.21 20.85
N GLU A 85 7.59 13.15 20.80
CA GLU A 85 8.09 13.85 21.99
C GLU A 85 7.09 14.91 22.48
N ASP A 86 7.08 15.10 23.80
CA ASP A 86 6.24 16.10 24.45
C ASP A 86 6.59 17.52 23.97
N GLY A 87 5.57 18.36 23.85
CA GLY A 87 5.70 19.75 23.42
C GLY A 87 6.00 19.98 21.93
N THR A 88 6.41 18.97 21.14
CA THR A 88 6.65 19.16 19.69
C THR A 88 5.40 19.62 18.97
N ALA A 89 4.26 18.94 19.18
CA ALA A 89 2.98 19.34 18.58
C ALA A 89 2.56 20.77 18.98
N THR A 90 2.81 21.18 20.23
CA THR A 90 2.54 22.54 20.70
C THR A 90 3.40 23.58 20.00
N ARG A 91 4.69 23.30 19.75
CA ARG A 91 5.55 24.19 18.95
C ARG A 91 5.03 24.33 17.52
N LEU A 92 4.58 23.24 16.91
CA LEU A 92 3.98 23.27 15.56
C LEU A 92 2.72 24.14 15.49
N VAL A 93 1.83 24.02 16.48
CA VAL A 93 0.63 24.87 16.55
C VAL A 93 1.02 26.34 16.70
N ARG A 94 1.97 26.65 17.60
CA ARG A 94 2.47 28.02 17.79
C ARG A 94 3.06 28.60 16.51
N ALA A 95 3.90 27.84 15.81
CA ALA A 95 4.49 28.20 14.52
C ALA A 95 3.40 28.43 13.45
N ALA A 96 2.38 27.59 13.40
CA ALA A 96 1.30 27.71 12.43
C ALA A 96 0.44 28.96 12.67
N THR A 97 0.27 29.39 13.92
CA THR A 97 -0.55 30.57 14.27
C THR A 97 0.25 31.86 14.41
N ALA A 98 1.58 31.82 14.26
CA ALA A 98 2.46 32.96 14.54
C ALA A 98 2.17 34.21 13.70
N THR A 99 1.57 34.04 12.51
CA THR A 99 1.22 35.12 11.59
C THR A 99 -0.20 35.66 11.79
N GLY A 100 -0.94 35.16 12.78
CA GLY A 100 -2.35 35.48 12.98
C GLY A 100 -3.32 34.68 12.09
N LEU A 101 -2.80 33.87 11.15
CA LEU A 101 -3.63 32.93 10.40
C LEU A 101 -4.11 31.79 11.31
N PRO A 102 -5.42 31.46 11.31
CA PRO A 102 -5.92 30.32 12.04
C PRO A 102 -5.41 29.00 11.45
N LEU A 103 -5.06 28.04 12.32
CA LEU A 103 -4.76 26.68 11.89
C LEU A 103 -6.04 26.02 11.38
N ARG A 104 -6.06 25.65 10.09
CA ARG A 104 -7.24 25.05 9.42
C ARG A 104 -7.05 23.57 9.15
N GLY A 105 -5.82 23.09 8.95
CA GLY A 105 -5.60 21.70 8.61
C GLY A 105 -4.35 21.10 9.23
N VAL A 106 -4.43 19.81 9.53
CA VAL A 106 -3.29 19.01 9.99
C VAL A 106 -3.19 17.77 9.11
N LEU A 107 -2.04 17.58 8.47
CA LEU A 107 -1.66 16.37 7.78
C LEU A 107 -0.58 15.64 8.58
N HIS A 108 -0.97 14.51 9.16
CA HIS A 108 -0.05 13.62 9.85
C HIS A 108 0.47 12.53 8.90
N ALA A 109 1.59 12.82 8.23
CA ALA A 109 2.27 11.90 7.31
C ALA A 109 3.60 11.35 7.87
N ALA A 110 3.88 11.54 9.16
CA ALA A 110 5.08 10.99 9.78
C ALA A 110 4.97 9.46 9.87
N ALA A 111 5.96 8.77 9.32
CA ALA A 111 6.04 7.32 9.37
C ALA A 111 7.49 6.87 9.33
N VAL A 112 7.74 5.73 9.97
CA VAL A 112 8.95 4.92 9.80
C VAL A 112 8.49 3.59 9.25
N PHE A 113 9.27 3.02 8.34
CA PHE A 113 8.97 1.77 7.67
C PHE A 113 10.06 0.75 7.99
N GLU A 114 9.89 0.03 9.10
CA GLU A 114 10.76 -1.09 9.45
C GLU A 114 9.92 -2.37 9.49
N ASN A 115 10.39 -3.43 8.80
CA ASN A 115 9.68 -4.68 8.64
C ASN A 115 10.41 -5.79 9.40
N ALA A 116 9.66 -6.67 10.05
CA ALA A 116 10.15 -7.90 10.64
C ALA A 116 9.05 -8.97 10.63
N MET A 117 9.43 -10.22 10.44
CA MET A 117 8.50 -11.33 10.64
C MET A 117 8.06 -11.36 12.11
N LEU A 118 6.83 -11.84 12.37
CA LEU A 118 6.28 -11.86 13.73
C LEU A 118 7.19 -12.62 14.71
N ALA A 119 7.83 -13.70 14.25
CA ALA A 119 8.74 -14.52 15.05
C ALA A 119 10.04 -13.81 15.45
N THR A 120 10.45 -12.76 14.72
CA THR A 120 11.68 -12.00 14.94
C THR A 120 11.40 -10.54 15.32
N MET A 121 10.16 -10.23 15.69
CA MET A 121 9.72 -8.89 16.07
C MET A 121 10.28 -8.54 17.45
N SER A 122 10.89 -7.36 17.58
CA SER A 122 11.34 -6.82 18.87
C SER A 122 10.47 -5.65 19.32
N ASP A 123 10.46 -5.37 20.62
CA ASP A 123 9.73 -4.24 21.20
C ASP A 123 10.23 -2.90 20.64
N GLU A 124 11.53 -2.79 20.36
CA GLU A 124 12.13 -1.61 19.75
C GLU A 124 11.59 -1.36 18.35
N LEU A 125 11.46 -2.40 17.52
CA LEU A 125 10.92 -2.27 16.16
C LEU A 125 9.44 -1.91 16.19
N VAL A 126 8.68 -2.50 17.12
CA VAL A 126 7.28 -2.12 17.37
C VAL A 126 7.22 -0.63 17.73
N ASN A 127 8.02 -0.19 18.70
CA ASN A 127 8.02 1.19 19.15
C ASN A 127 8.43 2.17 18.04
N ARG A 128 9.41 1.84 17.18
CA ARG A 128 9.82 2.68 16.04
C ARG A 128 8.71 2.89 15.01
N ASN A 129 7.88 1.89 14.76
CA ASN A 129 6.71 2.01 13.88
C ASN A 129 5.56 2.74 14.59
N TRP A 130 5.37 2.45 15.88
CA TRP A 130 4.24 2.93 16.68
C TRP A 130 4.37 4.41 17.05
N ALA A 131 5.51 4.83 17.59
CA ALA A 131 5.71 6.16 18.16
C ALA A 131 5.39 7.31 17.19
N PRO A 132 5.97 7.38 15.97
CA PRO A 132 5.72 8.52 15.08
C PRO A 132 4.27 8.60 14.61
N LYS A 133 3.56 7.46 14.50
CA LYS A 133 2.16 7.40 14.06
C LYS A 133 1.18 7.63 15.21
N VAL A 134 1.27 6.81 16.25
CA VAL A 134 0.27 6.75 17.31
C VAL A 134 0.48 7.86 18.32
N PHE A 135 1.67 7.94 18.93
CA PHE A 135 1.97 9.03 19.87
C PHE A 135 1.98 10.38 19.15
N GLY A 136 2.50 10.42 17.92
CA GLY A 136 2.45 11.62 17.08
C GLY A 136 1.03 12.14 16.82
N ALA A 137 0.11 11.28 16.36
CA ALA A 137 -1.28 11.67 16.15
C ALA A 137 -2.00 12.05 17.45
N TRP A 138 -1.70 11.37 18.56
CA TRP A 138 -2.24 11.71 19.87
C TRP A 138 -1.79 13.09 20.35
N ASN A 139 -0.50 13.39 20.23
CA ASN A 139 0.07 14.70 20.60
C ASN A 139 -0.53 15.82 19.74
N LEU A 140 -0.67 15.60 18.43
CA LEU A 140 -1.37 16.53 17.54
C LEU A 140 -2.83 16.74 17.95
N HIS A 141 -3.53 15.68 18.37
CA HIS A 141 -4.90 15.82 18.88
C HIS A 141 -4.95 16.67 20.14
N GLN A 142 -4.12 16.40 21.14
CA GLN A 142 -4.08 17.19 22.36
C GLN A 142 -3.79 18.67 22.06
N ALA A 143 -2.83 18.94 21.18
CA ALA A 143 -2.47 20.30 20.78
C ALA A 143 -3.55 21.04 19.96
N THR A 144 -4.51 20.32 19.35
CA THR A 144 -5.48 20.90 18.40
C THR A 144 -6.95 20.69 18.76
N ALA A 145 -7.27 19.94 19.82
CA ALA A 145 -8.65 19.59 20.18
C ALA A 145 -9.53 20.81 20.49
N HIS A 146 -8.93 21.92 20.90
CA HIS A 146 -9.59 23.18 21.21
C HIS A 146 -9.68 24.15 20.02
N LEU A 147 -9.15 23.76 18.85
CA LEU A 147 -9.09 24.61 17.65
C LEU A 147 -10.16 24.19 16.63
N HIS A 148 -10.67 25.19 15.90
CA HIS A 148 -11.61 24.98 14.79
C HIS A 148 -10.87 24.64 13.50
N LEU A 149 -10.50 23.37 13.35
CA LEU A 149 -9.93 22.84 12.11
C LEU A 149 -11.03 22.61 11.06
N ASP A 150 -10.70 22.83 9.79
CA ASP A 150 -11.50 22.42 8.65
C ASP A 150 -11.32 20.91 8.40
N TRP A 151 -10.11 20.38 8.61
CA TRP A 151 -9.81 18.95 8.49
C TRP A 151 -8.62 18.51 9.33
N PHE A 152 -8.60 17.24 9.72
CA PHE A 152 -7.46 16.56 10.36
C PHE A 152 -7.23 15.23 9.64
N CYS A 153 -6.16 15.13 8.88
CA CYS A 153 -5.89 13.95 8.06
C CYS A 153 -4.71 13.17 8.64
N VAL A 154 -4.87 11.86 8.79
CA VAL A 154 -3.78 10.94 9.15
C VAL A 154 -3.52 10.00 7.98
N PHE A 155 -2.26 9.87 7.59
CA PHE A 155 -1.88 8.90 6.57
C PHE A 155 -1.71 7.53 7.23
N SER A 156 -2.68 6.68 6.93
CA SER A 156 -2.66 5.25 7.24
C SER A 156 -2.10 4.48 6.03
N SER A 157 -2.29 3.16 6.01
CA SER A 157 -1.90 2.31 4.91
C SER A 157 -2.95 1.25 4.62
N ALA A 158 -3.10 0.87 3.35
CA ALA A 158 -3.89 -0.29 2.95
C ALA A 158 -3.46 -1.58 3.66
N VAL A 159 -2.20 -1.66 4.13
CA VAL A 159 -1.68 -2.78 4.93
C VAL A 159 -2.48 -3.01 6.22
N GLY A 160 -3.05 -1.97 6.83
CA GLY A 160 -3.94 -2.14 7.98
C GLY A 160 -5.24 -2.89 7.65
N LEU A 161 -5.68 -2.83 6.39
CA LEU A 161 -6.89 -3.49 5.89
C LEU A 161 -6.60 -4.90 5.37
N VAL A 162 -5.61 -5.04 4.48
CA VAL A 162 -5.37 -6.30 3.77
C VAL A 162 -4.25 -7.14 4.37
N GLY A 163 -3.44 -6.57 5.27
CA GLY A 163 -2.24 -7.19 5.82
C GLY A 163 -1.12 -7.35 4.79
N SER A 164 0.12 -7.36 5.25
CA SER A 164 1.31 -7.58 4.43
C SER A 164 2.35 -8.35 5.26
N PRO A 165 2.96 -9.44 4.73
CA PRO A 165 3.95 -10.20 5.46
C PRO A 165 5.11 -9.33 5.96
N GLY A 166 5.54 -9.56 7.20
CA GLY A 166 6.62 -8.80 7.83
C GLY A 166 6.24 -7.38 8.28
N GLN A 167 4.98 -6.95 8.10
CA GLN A 167 4.55 -5.57 8.41
C GLN A 167 3.60 -5.50 9.62
N THR A 168 3.67 -6.43 10.56
CA THR A 168 2.70 -6.51 11.68
C THR A 168 2.69 -5.25 12.53
N ALA A 169 3.87 -4.75 12.96
CA ALA A 169 3.96 -3.51 13.76
C ALA A 169 3.41 -2.29 13.00
N TYR A 170 3.77 -2.18 11.72
CA TYR A 170 3.28 -1.14 10.84
C TYR A 170 1.76 -1.22 10.65
N ALA A 171 1.22 -2.41 10.41
CA ALA A 171 -0.22 -2.65 10.29
C ALA A 171 -0.96 -2.25 11.58
N ALA A 172 -0.43 -2.62 12.75
CA ALA A 172 -1.02 -2.28 14.04
C ALA A 172 -1.09 -0.76 14.27
N ALA A 173 0.00 -0.03 13.98
CA ALA A 173 0.04 1.42 14.11
C ALA A 173 -0.95 2.13 13.15
N ASN A 174 -1.06 1.65 11.91
CA ASN A 174 -2.01 2.19 10.92
C ASN A 174 -3.47 1.88 11.29
N SER A 175 -3.76 0.65 11.74
CA SER A 175 -5.10 0.28 12.22
C SER A 175 -5.51 1.10 13.45
N TRP A 176 -4.56 1.48 14.31
CA TRP A 176 -4.82 2.43 15.39
C TRP A 176 -5.20 3.81 14.84
N LEU A 177 -4.50 4.34 13.83
CA LEU A 177 -4.86 5.61 13.16
C LEU A 177 -6.28 5.56 12.55
N ASP A 178 -6.64 4.44 11.94
CA ASP A 178 -7.97 4.22 11.35
C ASP A 178 -9.08 4.25 12.42
N ALA A 179 -8.83 3.63 13.58
CA ALA A 179 -9.74 3.67 14.72
C ALA A 179 -9.77 5.05 15.37
N PHE A 180 -8.62 5.71 15.50
CA PHE A 180 -8.47 7.04 16.05
C PHE A 180 -9.24 8.10 15.26
N ALA A 181 -9.21 8.06 13.92
CA ALA A 181 -10.00 8.99 13.10
C ALA A 181 -11.51 8.85 13.38
N ARG A 182 -12.02 7.61 13.48
CA ARG A 182 -13.42 7.36 13.87
C ARG A 182 -13.73 7.88 15.27
N TRP A 183 -12.84 7.61 16.23
CA TRP A 183 -12.96 8.06 17.62
C TRP A 183 -12.95 9.60 17.75
N ARG A 184 -12.09 10.29 17.00
CA ARG A 184 -11.98 11.76 17.00
C ARG A 184 -13.24 12.39 16.42
N ARG A 185 -13.82 11.81 15.36
CA ARG A 185 -15.13 12.22 14.81
C ARG A 185 -16.29 11.99 15.76
N ALA A 186 -16.30 10.86 16.48
CA ALA A 186 -17.32 10.59 17.49
C ALA A 186 -17.31 11.63 18.64
N ARG A 187 -16.22 12.38 18.79
CA ARG A 187 -16.11 13.54 19.70
C ARG A 187 -16.50 14.88 19.07
N GLY A 188 -17.04 14.87 17.85
CA GLY A 188 -17.41 16.08 17.12
C GLY A 188 -16.24 16.84 16.51
N LEU A 189 -15.04 16.24 16.44
CA LEU A 189 -13.85 16.88 15.89
C LEU A 189 -13.51 16.27 14.51
N PRO A 190 -13.09 17.07 13.50
CA PRO A 190 -12.88 16.57 12.14
C PRO A 190 -11.76 15.52 12.11
N ALA A 191 -11.92 14.42 11.39
CA ALA A 191 -10.82 13.51 11.16
C ALA A 191 -11.06 12.61 9.94
N THR A 192 -9.98 12.32 9.22
CA THR A 192 -9.96 11.39 8.07
C THR A 192 -8.68 10.57 8.15
N ALA A 193 -8.82 9.25 8.15
CA ALA A 193 -7.69 8.34 7.90
C ALA A 193 -7.70 7.91 6.43
N ILE A 194 -6.55 8.05 5.76
CA ILE A 194 -6.39 7.57 4.38
C ILE A 194 -5.45 6.38 4.36
N GLY A 195 -5.97 5.20 4.05
CA GLY A 195 -5.22 3.97 3.85
C GLY A 195 -4.62 3.92 2.45
N TRP A 196 -3.43 4.48 2.29
CA TRP A 196 -2.74 4.51 0.99
C TRP A 196 -2.15 3.14 0.63
N ALA A 197 -2.32 2.75 -0.63
CA ALA A 197 -1.48 1.75 -1.27
C ALA A 197 -0.16 2.38 -1.75
N LEU A 198 0.54 1.74 -2.69
CA LEU A 198 1.90 2.10 -3.08
C LEU A 198 1.98 3.39 -3.91
N TRP A 199 2.89 4.29 -3.52
CA TRP A 199 3.28 5.49 -4.28
C TRP A 199 4.50 5.17 -5.16
N ALA A 200 4.48 5.56 -6.44
CA ALA A 200 5.54 5.21 -7.41
C ALA A 200 6.85 6.00 -7.18
N GLU A 201 6.72 7.25 -6.75
CA GLU A 201 7.81 8.23 -6.76
C GLU A 201 8.46 8.43 -5.38
N VAL A 202 7.87 7.89 -4.31
CA VAL A 202 8.30 8.21 -2.93
C VAL A 202 8.18 7.04 -1.94
N GLY A 203 9.01 7.03 -0.90
CA GLY A 203 9.02 6.03 0.18
C GLY A 203 9.86 4.81 -0.20
N ARG A 204 9.36 3.59 0.05
CA ARG A 204 10.05 2.33 -0.30
C ARG A 204 10.48 2.27 -1.77
N ALA A 205 9.75 2.92 -2.68
CA ALA A 205 10.13 2.98 -4.09
C ALA A 205 11.42 3.79 -4.34
N ALA A 206 11.67 4.85 -3.57
CA ALA A 206 12.90 5.64 -3.66
C ALA A 206 14.06 4.97 -2.91
N GLU A 207 13.79 4.31 -1.77
CA GLU A 207 14.78 3.56 -1.00
C GLU A 207 15.26 2.31 -1.75
N VAL A 208 14.34 1.52 -2.34
CA VAL A 208 14.69 0.37 -3.20
C VAL A 208 15.48 0.84 -4.41
N ARG A 209 15.11 1.94 -5.08
CA ARG A 209 15.91 2.53 -6.17
C ARG A 209 17.33 2.89 -5.71
N SER A 210 17.50 3.38 -4.48
CA SER A 210 18.81 3.69 -3.92
C SER A 210 19.60 2.45 -3.49
N GLU A 211 18.91 1.38 -3.06
CA GLU A 211 19.50 0.10 -2.66
C GLU A 211 19.93 -0.74 -3.88
N THR A 212 19.18 -0.70 -4.98
CA THR A 212 19.44 -1.54 -6.17
C THR A 212 20.27 -0.84 -7.26
N GLY A 213 20.38 0.49 -7.25
CA GLY A 213 21.27 1.23 -8.17
C GLY A 213 20.86 1.22 -9.65
N GLU A 214 19.68 0.70 -9.99
CA GLU A 214 19.21 0.59 -11.38
C GLU A 214 18.33 1.80 -11.77
N GLU A 215 18.80 2.60 -12.75
CA GLU A 215 17.95 3.53 -13.50
C GLU A 215 17.03 2.73 -14.42
N VAL A 216 15.75 2.60 -14.03
CA VAL A 216 14.73 1.97 -14.88
C VAL A 216 14.46 2.89 -16.07
N THR A 217 15.15 2.62 -17.18
CA THR A 217 14.88 3.28 -18.46
C THR A 217 13.53 2.78 -18.99
N PRO A 218 12.60 3.66 -19.42
CA PRO A 218 11.33 3.21 -19.99
C PRO A 218 11.57 2.40 -21.27
N GLY A 219 11.25 1.10 -21.23
CA GLY A 219 10.94 0.33 -22.45
C GLY A 219 11.89 -0.78 -22.87
N GLN A 220 12.88 -1.19 -22.07
CA GLN A 220 13.67 -2.38 -22.40
C GLN A 220 13.76 -3.33 -21.19
N ASP A 221 13.16 -4.50 -21.39
CA ASP A 221 13.35 -5.77 -20.67
C ASP A 221 12.98 -5.80 -19.17
N GLY A 222 11.77 -6.28 -18.87
CA GLY A 222 11.37 -6.49 -17.47
C GLY A 222 9.98 -7.09 -17.22
N GLU A 223 9.30 -7.63 -18.22
CA GLU A 223 8.00 -8.30 -18.01
C GLU A 223 8.16 -9.47 -17.02
N GLY A 224 7.45 -9.39 -15.88
CA GLY A 224 7.46 -10.42 -14.84
C GLY A 224 8.39 -10.16 -13.65
N THR A 225 9.15 -9.05 -13.62
CA THR A 225 9.93 -8.67 -12.43
C THR A 225 9.05 -8.00 -11.38
N ALA A 226 9.49 -8.04 -10.11
CA ALA A 226 8.84 -7.29 -9.05
C ALA A 226 8.75 -5.79 -9.43
N ILE A 227 9.81 -5.23 -10.02
CA ILE A 227 9.94 -3.83 -10.49
C ILE A 227 8.89 -3.45 -11.55
N ALA A 228 8.70 -4.27 -12.58
CA ALA A 228 7.67 -4.02 -13.59
C ALA A 228 6.25 -4.07 -12.99
N HIS A 229 6.00 -4.97 -12.04
CA HIS A 229 4.70 -5.03 -11.37
C HIS A 229 4.50 -3.91 -10.34
N TRP A 230 5.56 -3.44 -9.67
CA TRP A 230 5.51 -2.26 -8.80
C TRP A 230 5.09 -1.01 -9.60
N ARG A 231 5.61 -0.84 -10.83
CA ARG A 231 5.20 0.22 -11.76
C ARG A 231 3.71 0.14 -12.11
N ASP A 232 3.20 -1.07 -12.32
CA ASP A 232 1.83 -1.26 -12.77
C ASP A 232 0.81 -1.04 -11.63
N THR A 233 1.21 -1.29 -10.38
CA THR A 233 0.34 -1.23 -9.19
C THR A 233 0.46 0.03 -8.34
N ALA A 234 1.54 0.79 -8.48
CA ALA A 234 1.71 2.08 -7.84
C ALA A 234 0.96 3.20 -8.60
N PHE A 235 0.53 4.22 -7.86
CA PHE A 235 0.04 5.48 -8.43
C PHE A 235 1.10 6.58 -8.31
N THR A 236 1.04 7.57 -9.20
CA THR A 236 1.99 8.70 -9.22
C THR A 236 1.74 9.64 -8.05
N ALA A 237 2.70 10.49 -7.71
CA ALA A 237 2.48 11.48 -6.65
C ALA A 237 1.35 12.45 -7.03
N GLU A 238 1.22 12.81 -8.30
CA GLU A 238 0.11 13.65 -8.80
C GLU A 238 -1.26 12.99 -8.63
N GLU A 239 -1.40 11.70 -8.95
CA GLU A 239 -2.61 10.94 -8.65
C GLU A 239 -2.91 10.92 -7.15
N GLY A 240 -1.87 10.77 -6.32
CA GLY A 240 -1.96 10.82 -4.87
C GLY A 240 -2.40 12.19 -4.33
N ALA A 241 -1.88 13.30 -4.87
CA ALA A 241 -2.28 14.65 -4.49
C ALA A 241 -3.72 14.97 -4.90
N TYR A 242 -4.12 14.58 -6.10
CA TYR A 242 -5.50 14.69 -6.55
C TYR A 242 -6.44 13.91 -5.60
N ALA A 243 -6.10 12.66 -5.31
CA ALA A 243 -6.87 11.81 -4.40
C ALA A 243 -6.91 12.39 -2.98
N PHE A 244 -5.80 12.92 -2.47
CA PHE A 244 -5.73 13.53 -1.15
C PHE A 244 -6.74 14.68 -1.04
N GLN A 245 -6.73 15.61 -2.00
CA GLN A 245 -7.66 16.73 -2.00
C GLN A 245 -9.12 16.27 -2.16
N ALA A 246 -9.38 15.30 -3.07
CA ALA A 246 -10.72 14.77 -3.28
C ALA A 246 -11.27 14.07 -2.02
N LEU A 247 -10.46 13.27 -1.35
CA LEU A 247 -10.85 12.55 -0.14
C LEU A 247 -11.12 13.49 1.04
N LEU A 248 -10.35 14.59 1.17
CA LEU A 248 -10.65 15.65 2.13
C LEU A 248 -12.02 16.30 1.86
N ARG A 249 -12.34 16.60 0.60
CA ARG A 249 -13.64 17.17 0.20
C ARG A 249 -14.83 16.26 0.51
N HIS A 250 -14.62 14.95 0.48
CA HIS A 250 -15.66 13.97 0.80
C HIS A 250 -15.87 13.74 2.29
N ASP A 251 -14.97 14.24 3.16
CA ASP A 251 -15.06 14.21 4.62
C ASP A 251 -15.51 12.86 5.21
N ARG A 252 -14.87 11.77 4.77
CA ARG A 252 -15.14 10.42 5.30
C ARG A 252 -14.21 10.09 6.47
N PRO A 253 -14.67 9.36 7.50
CA PRO A 253 -13.80 8.90 8.59
C PRO A 253 -12.60 8.09 8.13
N TYR A 254 -12.80 7.28 7.09
CA TYR A 254 -11.79 6.41 6.52
C TYR A 254 -12.00 6.28 5.01
N ALA A 255 -10.91 6.31 4.26
CA ALA A 255 -10.88 5.98 2.85
C ALA A 255 -9.63 5.17 2.52
N GLY A 256 -9.77 4.13 1.69
CA GLY A 256 -8.62 3.45 1.07
C GLY A 256 -8.40 4.00 -0.33
N TYR A 257 -7.14 4.17 -0.73
CA TYR A 257 -6.79 4.55 -2.10
C TYR A 257 -5.75 3.59 -2.68
N ALA A 258 -6.13 2.89 -3.74
CA ALA A 258 -5.30 1.90 -4.41
C ALA A 258 -5.60 1.88 -5.92
N LYS A 259 -4.57 1.60 -6.71
CA LYS A 259 -4.73 1.34 -8.14
C LYS A 259 -5.18 -0.10 -8.34
N LEU A 260 -6.41 -0.28 -8.81
CA LEU A 260 -7.04 -1.60 -8.99
C LEU A 260 -6.84 -2.19 -10.39
N THR A 261 -6.40 -1.38 -11.36
CA THR A 261 -6.13 -1.85 -12.71
C THR A 261 -4.83 -2.64 -12.72
N GLY A 262 -4.86 -3.91 -13.15
CA GLY A 262 -3.65 -4.74 -13.25
C GLY A 262 -3.14 -5.35 -11.94
N THR A 263 -3.98 -5.47 -10.91
CA THR A 263 -3.64 -6.11 -9.61
C THR A 263 -4.36 -7.47 -9.39
N PRO A 264 -3.93 -8.58 -10.06
CA PRO A 264 -4.56 -9.90 -9.91
C PRO A 264 -4.65 -10.38 -8.45
N TRP A 265 -3.63 -10.10 -7.64
CA TRP A 265 -3.59 -10.51 -6.23
C TRP A 265 -4.70 -9.85 -5.40
N PHE A 266 -5.08 -8.60 -5.70
CA PHE A 266 -6.12 -7.89 -4.95
C PHE A 266 -7.51 -8.46 -5.28
N ALA A 267 -7.76 -8.78 -6.55
CA ALA A 267 -8.97 -9.48 -6.97
C ALA A 267 -9.05 -10.88 -6.32
N ALA A 268 -7.95 -11.63 -6.32
CA ALA A 268 -7.87 -12.94 -5.66
C ALA A 268 -8.02 -12.86 -4.13
N TYR A 269 -7.45 -11.83 -3.48
CA TYR A 269 -7.61 -11.56 -2.06
C TYR A 269 -9.06 -11.20 -1.71
N ALA A 270 -9.69 -10.32 -2.50
CA ALA A 270 -11.09 -9.93 -2.31
C ALA A 270 -12.03 -11.15 -2.42
N GLN A 271 -11.77 -12.06 -3.36
CA GLN A 271 -12.49 -13.33 -3.53
C GLN A 271 -12.33 -14.33 -2.37
N ARG A 272 -11.31 -14.16 -1.51
CA ARG A 272 -11.10 -15.01 -0.31
C ARG A 272 -11.54 -14.35 0.99
N SER A 273 -11.84 -13.05 0.98
CA SER A 273 -12.35 -12.36 2.17
C SER A 273 -13.75 -12.86 2.54
N ARG A 274 -14.17 -12.71 3.81
CA ARG A 274 -15.58 -12.95 4.20
C ARG A 274 -16.57 -12.02 3.49
N PHE A 275 -16.10 -10.96 2.84
CA PHE A 275 -16.88 -10.07 1.98
C PHE A 275 -16.97 -10.56 0.53
N ALA A 276 -16.25 -11.62 0.14
CA ALA A 276 -16.31 -12.21 -1.20
C ALA A 276 -17.73 -12.57 -1.62
N GLU A 277 -18.57 -13.00 -0.66
CA GLU A 277 -19.98 -13.31 -0.90
C GLU A 277 -20.79 -12.11 -1.40
N LEU A 278 -20.43 -10.89 -0.98
CA LEU A 278 -21.07 -9.64 -1.43
C LEU A 278 -20.59 -9.20 -2.83
N PHE A 279 -19.41 -9.66 -3.26
CA PHE A 279 -18.85 -9.40 -4.59
C PHE A 279 -19.05 -10.54 -5.59
N ARG A 280 -19.72 -11.64 -5.20
CA ARG A 280 -20.19 -12.69 -6.12
C ARG A 280 -21.39 -12.20 -6.93
N SER A 281 -21.26 -11.07 -7.64
CA SER A 281 -22.08 -10.88 -8.82
C SER A 281 -21.51 -11.78 -9.93
N ARG A 282 -22.13 -12.96 -10.06
CA ARG A 282 -22.25 -13.72 -11.31
C ARG A 282 -20.92 -14.13 -11.98
N SER A 283 -20.08 -14.89 -11.29
CA SER A 283 -19.11 -15.79 -11.94
C SER A 283 -18.86 -17.05 -11.09
N GLN A 284 -18.48 -18.12 -11.78
CA GLN A 284 -18.79 -19.52 -11.49
C GLN A 284 -18.03 -20.14 -10.30
N SER A 285 -18.61 -21.22 -9.75
CA SER A 285 -18.12 -22.06 -8.65
C SER A 285 -16.66 -22.54 -8.81
N PRO A 286 -15.94 -22.84 -7.70
CA PRO A 286 -14.56 -23.31 -7.75
C PRO A 286 -14.48 -24.73 -8.31
N LYS A 287 -13.92 -24.89 -9.52
CA LYS A 287 -13.62 -26.19 -10.14
C LYS A 287 -12.12 -26.47 -9.96
N GLY A 288 -11.77 -27.35 -9.03
CA GLY A 288 -10.39 -27.73 -8.70
C GLY A 288 -9.86 -28.92 -9.52
N ALA A 289 -8.53 -29.00 -9.64
CA ALA A 289 -7.67 -30.01 -10.28
C ALA A 289 -7.91 -30.34 -11.77
N GLY A 290 -9.14 -30.61 -12.17
CA GLY A 290 -9.44 -31.13 -13.51
C GLY A 290 -9.40 -30.09 -14.63
N GLU A 291 -9.72 -28.83 -14.34
CA GLU A 291 -9.88 -27.80 -15.37
C GLU A 291 -8.53 -27.27 -15.87
N LEU A 292 -7.54 -27.08 -14.99
CA LEU A 292 -6.19 -26.68 -15.40
C LEU A 292 -5.51 -27.78 -16.20
N VAL A 293 -5.61 -29.04 -15.75
CA VAL A 293 -5.03 -30.18 -16.46
C VAL A 293 -5.71 -30.37 -17.82
N ALA A 294 -7.04 -30.22 -17.90
CA ALA A 294 -7.76 -30.23 -19.17
C ALA A 294 -7.38 -29.06 -20.10
N GLU A 295 -7.17 -27.85 -19.54
CA GLU A 295 -6.70 -26.67 -20.27
C GLU A 295 -5.30 -26.91 -20.84
N LEU A 296 -4.38 -27.46 -20.04
CA LEU A 296 -3.04 -27.83 -20.50
C LEU A 296 -3.11 -28.86 -21.63
N HIS A 297 -3.92 -29.91 -21.51
CA HIS A 297 -4.09 -30.89 -22.60
C HIS A 297 -4.68 -30.31 -23.89
N ALA A 298 -5.41 -29.19 -23.81
CA ALA A 298 -5.91 -28.48 -24.98
C ALA A 298 -4.88 -27.52 -25.61
N LEU A 299 -3.77 -27.24 -24.91
CA LEU A 299 -2.70 -26.37 -25.37
C LEU A 299 -1.54 -27.17 -26.00
N PRO A 300 -0.83 -26.59 -26.98
CA PRO A 300 0.46 -27.11 -27.44
C PRO A 300 1.45 -27.28 -26.28
N ARG A 301 2.26 -28.35 -26.29
CA ARG A 301 3.21 -28.65 -25.20
C ARG A 301 4.21 -27.52 -24.93
N GLU A 302 4.55 -26.73 -25.95
CA GLU A 302 5.43 -25.56 -25.85
C GLU A 302 4.87 -24.43 -24.96
N ASP A 303 3.54 -24.35 -24.80
CA ASP A 303 2.88 -23.32 -24.01
C ASP A 303 2.66 -23.72 -22.53
N TRP A 304 2.85 -25.00 -22.19
CA TRP A 304 2.65 -25.51 -20.84
C TRP A 304 3.52 -24.82 -19.80
N PRO A 305 4.84 -24.60 -20.02
CA PRO A 305 5.69 -23.93 -19.04
C PRO A 305 5.21 -22.51 -18.73
N ALA A 306 4.76 -21.76 -19.74
CA ALA A 306 4.27 -20.40 -19.56
C ALA A 306 2.97 -20.38 -18.73
N ARG A 307 2.04 -21.32 -18.99
CA ARG A 307 0.77 -21.43 -18.27
C ARG A 307 0.94 -21.89 -16.83
N LEU A 308 1.80 -22.88 -16.59
CA LEU A 308 2.15 -23.36 -15.25
C LEU A 308 2.90 -22.29 -14.45
N ARG A 309 3.82 -21.55 -15.08
CA ARG A 309 4.51 -20.41 -14.44
C ARG A 309 3.54 -19.35 -13.97
N ARG A 310 2.51 -19.03 -14.78
CA ARG A 310 1.44 -18.10 -14.38
C ARG A 310 0.69 -18.61 -13.14
N MET A 311 0.29 -19.88 -13.15
CA MET A 311 -0.39 -20.50 -12.00
C MET A 311 0.46 -20.47 -10.72
N VAL A 312 1.73 -20.89 -10.79
CA VAL A 312 2.64 -20.85 -9.63
C VAL A 312 2.84 -19.42 -9.17
N SER A 313 2.99 -18.47 -10.09
CA SER A 313 3.13 -17.05 -9.76
C SER A 313 1.90 -16.48 -9.06
N ASP A 314 0.70 -16.82 -9.51
CA ASP A 314 -0.56 -16.43 -8.86
C ASP A 314 -0.70 -17.07 -7.47
N ALA A 315 -0.23 -18.32 -7.32
CA ALA A 315 -0.23 -19.02 -6.04
C ALA A 315 0.69 -18.37 -5.01
N VAL A 316 1.95 -18.15 -5.40
CA VAL A 316 2.97 -17.52 -4.55
C VAL A 316 2.62 -16.07 -4.24
N SER A 317 2.17 -15.30 -5.23
CA SER A 317 1.82 -13.88 -5.04
C SER A 317 0.68 -13.69 -4.05
N LEU A 318 -0.24 -14.66 -3.98
CA LEU A 318 -1.34 -14.62 -3.02
C LEU A 318 -0.89 -14.92 -1.59
N ILE A 319 0.03 -15.85 -1.42
CA ILE A 319 0.60 -16.23 -0.12
C ILE A 319 1.45 -15.08 0.42
N LEU A 320 2.36 -14.58 -0.42
CA LEU A 320 3.28 -13.52 -0.04
C LEU A 320 2.64 -12.12 -0.08
N ARG A 321 1.41 -12.00 -0.62
CA ARG A 321 0.64 -10.74 -0.81
C ARG A 321 1.48 -9.62 -1.43
N ARG A 322 2.42 -10.02 -2.26
CA ARG A 322 3.36 -9.18 -2.99
C ARG A 322 3.75 -9.95 -4.24
N THR A 323 4.21 -9.23 -5.24
CA THR A 323 4.64 -9.84 -6.49
C THR A 323 6.10 -10.25 -6.41
N ILE A 324 6.42 -11.35 -7.07
CA ILE A 324 7.62 -12.15 -6.83
C ILE A 324 8.32 -12.37 -8.17
N ASP A 325 9.64 -12.17 -8.21
CA ASP A 325 10.45 -12.52 -9.38
C ASP A 325 10.45 -14.04 -9.59
N PRO A 326 10.10 -14.53 -10.79
CA PRO A 326 10.06 -15.95 -11.06
C PRO A 326 11.38 -16.70 -10.92
N ASP A 327 12.50 -15.99 -11.00
CA ASP A 327 13.85 -16.55 -11.02
C ASP A 327 14.61 -16.39 -9.71
N HIS A 328 14.04 -15.64 -8.76
CA HIS A 328 14.66 -15.43 -7.45
C HIS A 328 14.14 -16.44 -6.40
N PRO A 329 14.98 -16.91 -5.47
CA PRO A 329 14.58 -17.91 -4.48
C PRO A 329 13.39 -17.45 -3.63
N LEU A 330 12.36 -18.30 -3.53
CA LEU A 330 11.14 -17.97 -2.77
C LEU A 330 11.41 -17.81 -1.27
N SER A 331 12.45 -18.47 -0.74
CA SER A 331 12.89 -18.32 0.64
C SER A 331 13.40 -16.92 0.97
N GLU A 332 14.03 -16.23 0.01
CA GLU A 332 14.49 -14.84 0.17
C GLU A 332 13.31 -13.87 0.17
N TYR A 333 12.21 -14.23 -0.48
CA TYR A 333 10.92 -13.60 -0.31
C TYR A 333 10.14 -14.09 0.91
N GLY A 334 10.81 -14.61 1.93
CA GLY A 334 10.19 -14.92 3.22
C GLY A 334 9.04 -15.92 3.13
N LEU A 335 9.05 -16.79 2.11
CA LEU A 335 8.18 -17.96 2.07
C LEU A 335 8.67 -18.93 3.15
N ASP A 336 8.02 -18.88 4.31
CA ASP A 336 8.35 -19.71 5.46
C ASP A 336 7.75 -21.14 5.33
N SER A 337 7.96 -21.98 6.34
CA SER A 337 7.43 -23.35 6.36
C SER A 337 5.91 -23.43 6.21
N MET A 338 5.17 -22.40 6.64
CA MET A 338 3.71 -22.34 6.53
C MET A 338 3.27 -21.87 5.14
N GLY A 339 3.96 -20.88 4.56
CA GLY A 339 3.81 -20.49 3.16
C GLY A 339 4.13 -21.63 2.19
N ASN A 340 5.18 -22.42 2.48
CA ASN A 340 5.50 -23.64 1.73
C ASN A 340 4.42 -24.71 1.85
N LEU A 341 3.77 -24.84 3.01
CA LEU A 341 2.64 -25.75 3.17
C LEU A 341 1.44 -25.28 2.34
N GLU A 342 1.07 -23.99 2.43
CA GLU A 342 -0.05 -23.42 1.66
C GLU A 342 0.18 -23.52 0.14
N LEU A 343 1.41 -23.27 -0.32
CA LEU A 343 1.80 -23.39 -1.73
C LEU A 343 1.65 -24.83 -2.22
N ARG A 344 2.15 -25.81 -1.45
CA ARG A 344 2.03 -27.25 -1.80
C ARG A 344 0.59 -27.68 -1.86
N THR A 345 -0.21 -27.37 -0.84
CA THR A 345 -1.63 -27.72 -0.80
C THR A 345 -2.37 -27.13 -2.00
N ARG A 346 -2.01 -25.91 -2.42
CA ARG A 346 -2.61 -25.27 -3.59
C ARG A 346 -2.18 -25.91 -4.90
N ILE A 347 -0.89 -26.21 -5.08
CA ILE A 347 -0.39 -26.87 -6.29
C ILE A 347 -0.99 -28.27 -6.43
N GLU A 348 -1.06 -29.04 -5.33
CA GLU A 348 -1.69 -30.36 -5.34
C GLU A 348 -3.18 -30.26 -5.67
N ALA A 349 -3.89 -29.25 -5.15
CA ALA A 349 -5.31 -29.03 -5.46
C ALA A 349 -5.57 -28.56 -6.90
N GLU A 350 -4.63 -27.87 -7.55
CA GLU A 350 -4.80 -27.35 -8.93
C GLU A 350 -4.23 -28.28 -10.00
N THR A 351 -3.22 -29.10 -9.68
CA THR A 351 -2.53 -29.97 -10.66
C THR A 351 -2.63 -31.46 -10.34
N GLY A 352 -3.00 -31.85 -9.12
CA GLY A 352 -2.92 -33.23 -8.65
C GLY A 352 -1.51 -33.73 -8.33
N VAL A 353 -0.48 -32.91 -8.56
CA VAL A 353 0.93 -33.27 -8.33
C VAL A 353 1.34 -32.94 -6.89
N ARG A 354 1.96 -33.92 -6.21
CA ARG A 354 2.56 -33.72 -4.90
C ARG A 354 3.97 -33.17 -5.03
N VAL A 355 4.20 -32.00 -4.43
CA VAL A 355 5.48 -31.29 -4.42
C VAL A 355 6.08 -31.37 -3.01
N THR A 356 7.39 -31.59 -2.90
CA THR A 356 8.12 -31.59 -1.64
C THR A 356 8.73 -30.21 -1.33
N THR A 357 9.22 -29.98 -0.12
CA THR A 357 9.81 -28.68 0.26
C THR A 357 11.06 -28.36 -0.56
N ASN A 358 11.85 -29.37 -0.95
CA ASN A 358 13.09 -29.16 -1.73
C ASN A 358 12.81 -28.76 -3.18
N ASP A 359 11.60 -29.02 -3.67
CA ASP A 359 11.16 -28.69 -5.02
C ASP A 359 10.76 -27.21 -5.14
N ILE A 360 10.51 -26.54 -4.01
CA ILE A 360 10.10 -25.13 -3.93
C ILE A 360 11.35 -24.26 -3.91
N THR A 361 11.90 -24.02 -5.10
CA THR A 361 13.08 -23.18 -5.31
C THR A 361 12.68 -21.80 -5.80
N THR A 362 12.46 -21.66 -7.10
CA THR A 362 11.97 -20.46 -7.78
C THR A 362 10.63 -20.77 -8.46
N ILE A 363 9.87 -19.76 -8.88
CA ILE A 363 8.61 -19.98 -9.61
C ILE A 363 8.90 -20.73 -10.91
N ARG A 364 10.00 -20.39 -11.61
CA ARG A 364 10.39 -21.07 -12.85
C ARG A 364 10.79 -22.52 -12.59
N GLY A 365 11.61 -22.78 -11.57
CA GLY A 365 12.03 -24.13 -11.21
C GLY A 365 10.85 -25.03 -10.88
N LEU A 366 9.91 -24.51 -10.07
CA LEU A 366 8.70 -25.23 -9.69
C LEU A 366 7.75 -25.47 -10.88
N ALA A 367 7.59 -24.49 -11.77
CA ALA A 367 6.80 -24.67 -12.99
C ALA A 367 7.43 -25.70 -13.94
N GLY A 368 8.76 -25.74 -14.05
CA GLY A 368 9.49 -26.74 -14.82
C GLY A 368 9.26 -28.15 -14.31
N LEU A 369 9.41 -28.35 -12.99
CA LEU A 369 9.15 -29.65 -12.35
C LEU A 369 7.71 -30.13 -12.58
N LEU A 370 6.72 -29.23 -12.46
CA LEU A 370 5.32 -29.57 -12.72
C LEU A 370 5.11 -29.96 -14.19
N CYS A 371 5.75 -29.27 -15.12
CA CYS A 371 5.66 -29.58 -16.55
C CYS A 371 6.23 -30.96 -16.87
N GLU A 372 7.40 -31.30 -16.32
CA GLU A 372 8.03 -32.61 -16.48
C GLU A 372 7.15 -33.73 -15.90
N THR A 373 6.64 -33.52 -14.69
CA THR A 373 5.83 -34.53 -13.97
C THR A 373 4.50 -34.79 -14.69
N LEU A 374 3.79 -33.74 -15.10
CA LEU A 374 2.52 -33.86 -15.82
C LEU A 374 2.70 -34.49 -17.21
N SER A 375 3.79 -34.16 -17.91
CA SER A 375 4.10 -34.75 -19.23
C SER A 375 4.41 -36.25 -19.12
N ALA A 376 5.19 -36.66 -18.12
CA ALA A 376 5.51 -38.08 -17.90
C ALA A 376 4.25 -38.90 -17.55
N THR A 377 3.31 -38.32 -16.80
CA THR A 377 2.05 -38.97 -16.45
C THR A 377 1.14 -39.13 -17.68
N ALA A 378 1.07 -38.10 -18.54
CA ALA A 378 0.31 -38.15 -19.79
C ALA A 378 0.87 -39.17 -20.80
N ASP A 379 2.19 -39.33 -20.87
CA ASP A 379 2.83 -40.30 -21.76
C ASP A 379 2.63 -41.75 -21.29
N LEU A 380 2.53 -41.99 -19.97
CA LEU A 380 2.18 -43.29 -19.39
C LEU A 380 0.72 -43.68 -19.68
N ASP A 381 -0.21 -42.72 -19.57
CA ASP A 381 -1.63 -42.94 -19.89
C ASP A 381 -1.86 -43.17 -21.38
N ALA A 382 -1.09 -42.50 -22.26
CA ALA A 382 -1.13 -42.73 -23.70
C ALA A 382 -0.57 -44.12 -24.10
N GLY A 383 0.49 -44.58 -23.41
CA GLY A 383 1.11 -45.90 -23.64
C GLY A 383 0.27 -47.08 -23.15
N ALA A 384 -0.54 -46.89 -22.10
CA ALA A 384 -1.44 -47.93 -21.58
C ALA A 384 -2.66 -48.20 -22.47
N ASN A 385 -2.98 -47.28 -23.39
CA ASN A 385 -4.16 -47.35 -24.25
C ASN A 385 -3.88 -47.94 -25.66
N VAL A 386 -2.71 -48.57 -25.87
CA VAL A 386 -2.41 -49.31 -27.10
C VAL A 386 -3.11 -50.69 -27.05
N PRO A 387 -4.05 -51.02 -27.95
CA PRO A 387 -4.72 -52.31 -27.92
C PRO A 387 -3.73 -53.43 -28.22
N LYS A 388 -3.63 -54.42 -27.33
CA LYS A 388 -2.89 -55.66 -27.58
C LYS A 388 -3.45 -56.32 -28.84
N GLY A 389 -2.66 -56.28 -29.92
CA GLY A 389 -2.99 -56.91 -31.19
C GLY A 389 -3.32 -58.40 -31.00
N ALA A 390 -4.43 -58.81 -31.60
CA ALA A 390 -4.86 -60.20 -31.68
C ALA A 390 -3.77 -61.05 -32.34
N GLY A 391 -3.38 -62.12 -31.65
CA GLY A 391 -2.48 -63.14 -32.20
C GLY A 391 -3.13 -63.89 -33.35
N CYS A 392 -2.37 -64.11 -34.42
CA CYS A 392 -2.72 -65.06 -35.47
C CYS A 392 -2.82 -66.48 -34.90
N SER A 393 -3.92 -67.17 -35.24
CA SER A 393 -4.00 -68.61 -35.39
C SER A 393 -4.93 -68.89 -36.56
#